data_AF-A0A2E1FIJ9-F1
#
_entry.id   AF-A0A2E1FIJ9-F1
#
_cell.length_a   1.000
_cell.length_b   1.000
_cell.length_c   1.000
_cell.angle_alpha   90.00
_cell.angle_beta   90.00
_cell.angle_gamma   90.00
#
_symmetry.space_group_name_H-M   'P 1'
#
loop_
_entity.id
_entity.type
_entity.pdbx_description
1 polymer ?
#
loop_
_entity_poly.entity_id
_entity_poly.type
_entity_poly.pdbx_seq_one_letter_code
_entity_poly.pdbx_strand_id
1 'polypeptide(L)'
;MGQGGRVLFVRHPKRGWEIPGGHIIDGETPEQALLRELKEETGCIGELIAWNKEYYPKGWVGHVIVRDLDKITNWNVDDENVSEVKWWSEVPPLIEWTIEEFQDLSEWCVNL
;
A
#
# COMPACT_ATOMS: atom_id res chain seq x y z
N MET A 1 15.90 -3.74 -8.20
CA MET A 1 15.63 -3.59 -6.75
C MET A 1 16.93 -3.76 -5.98
N GLY A 2 17.49 -2.67 -5.44
CA GLY A 2 18.86 -2.68 -4.92
C GLY A 2 19.00 -1.91 -3.61
N GLN A 3 18.12 -2.15 -2.63
CA GLN A 3 18.31 -1.73 -1.22
C GLN A 3 17.27 -2.30 -0.23
N GLY A 4 16.68 -3.47 -0.49
CA GLY A 4 15.89 -4.20 0.53
C GLY A 4 14.53 -3.58 0.93
N GLY A 5 14.04 -2.57 0.21
CA GLY A 5 12.70 -2.02 0.43
C GLY A 5 11.62 -3.07 0.15
N ARG A 6 10.65 -3.19 1.06
CA ARG A 6 9.45 -4.02 0.90
C ARG A 6 8.24 -3.11 0.77
N VAL A 7 7.31 -3.45 -0.11
CA VAL A 7 6.03 -2.73 -0.25
C VAL A 7 4.91 -3.62 0.29
N LEU A 8 3.97 -3.02 1.00
CA LEU A 8 2.83 -3.71 1.58
C LEU A 8 1.69 -3.77 0.56
N PHE A 9 1.17 -4.97 0.29
CA PHE A 9 0.00 -5.18 -0.55
C PHE A 9 -1.09 -5.91 0.22
N VAL A 10 -2.32 -5.64 -0.21
CA VAL A 10 -3.52 -6.34 0.21
C VAL A 10 -4.08 -7.12 -0.97
N ARG A 11 -4.71 -8.26 -0.70
CA ARG A 11 -5.29 -9.12 -1.72
C ARG A 11 -6.80 -9.05 -1.67
N HIS A 12 -7.38 -8.41 -2.67
CA HIS A 12 -8.81 -8.44 -2.88
C HIS A 12 -9.26 -9.77 -3.51
N PRO A 13 -10.33 -10.43 -3.00
CA PRO A 13 -10.75 -11.76 -3.46
C PRO A 13 -10.97 -11.88 -4.98
N LYS A 14 -11.37 -10.79 -5.63
CA LYS A 14 -11.64 -10.75 -7.08
C LYS A 14 -10.62 -9.96 -7.91
N ARG A 15 -9.97 -8.96 -7.31
CA ARG A 15 -9.11 -7.99 -8.02
C ARG A 15 -7.63 -8.33 -7.89
N GLY A 16 -7.28 -9.29 -7.03
CA GLY A 16 -5.90 -9.70 -6.82
C GLY A 16 -5.17 -8.75 -5.89
N TRP A 17 -3.86 -8.63 -6.07
CA TRP A 17 -3.01 -7.80 -5.22
C TRP A 17 -3.10 -6.33 -5.62
N GLU A 18 -3.36 -5.47 -4.64
CA GLU A 18 -3.40 -4.02 -4.78
C GLU A 18 -2.72 -3.32 -3.60
N ILE A 19 -2.37 -2.04 -3.80
CA ILE A 19 -1.85 -1.18 -2.74
C ILE A 19 -3.02 -0.86 -1.80
N PRO A 20 -2.83 -0.95 -0.47
CA PRO A 20 -3.89 -0.61 0.47
C PRO A 20 -4.37 0.83 0.30
N GLY A 21 -5.68 1.04 0.36
CA GLY A 21 -6.26 2.35 0.20
C GLY A 21 -7.74 2.33 -0.15
N GLY A 22 -8.39 3.46 0.11
CA GLY A 22 -9.83 3.62 -0.09
C GLY A 22 -10.23 5.08 -0.25
N HIS A 23 -11.51 5.33 -0.06
CA HIS A 23 -12.10 6.65 -0.30
C HIS A 23 -11.91 7.58 0.90
N ILE A 24 -11.71 8.87 0.60
CA ILE A 24 -11.76 9.93 1.61
C ILE A 24 -13.22 10.12 2.03
N ILE A 25 -13.47 10.06 3.33
CA ILE A 25 -14.78 10.29 3.96
C ILE A 25 -14.94 11.77 4.32
N ASP A 26 -16.18 12.28 4.33
CA ASP A 26 -16.48 13.67 4.68
C ASP A 26 -15.92 14.06 6.05
N GLY A 27 -15.07 15.08 6.06
CA GLY A 27 -14.44 15.62 7.26
C GLY A 27 -13.07 15.04 7.60
N GLU A 28 -12.55 14.08 6.81
CA GLU A 28 -11.17 13.59 6.96
C GLU A 28 -10.20 14.23 5.97
N THR A 29 -8.95 14.39 6.40
CA THR A 29 -7.85 14.77 5.51
C THR A 29 -7.34 13.57 4.72
N PRO A 30 -6.66 13.77 3.58
CA PRO A 30 -6.14 12.66 2.78
C PRO A 30 -5.15 11.78 3.55
N GLU A 31 -4.38 12.37 4.47
CA GLU A 31 -3.47 11.65 5.35
C GLU A 31 -4.22 10.82 6.38
N GLN A 32 -5.30 11.36 6.97
CA GLN A 32 -6.16 10.59 7.87
C GLN A 32 -6.82 9.42 7.15
N ALA A 33 -7.33 9.62 5.93
CA ALA A 33 -7.87 8.55 5.09
C ALA A 33 -6.82 7.45 4.88
N LEU A 34 -5.64 7.84 4.40
CA LEU A 34 -4.56 6.89 4.10
C LEU A 34 -4.11 6.09 5.33
N LEU A 35 -3.97 6.72 6.49
CA LEU A 35 -3.58 6.03 7.73
C LEU A 35 -4.71 5.17 8.30
N ARG A 36 -5.97 5.58 8.13
CA ARG A 36 -7.16 4.78 8.49
C ARG A 36 -7.23 3.51 7.65
N GLU A 37 -7.20 3.64 6.33
CA GLU A 37 -7.27 2.53 5.38
C GLU A 37 -6.11 1.55 5.60
N LEU A 38 -4.88 2.07 5.76
CA LEU A 38 -3.73 1.23 6.13
C LEU A 38 -4.03 0.39 7.37
N LYS A 39 -4.59 0.99 8.41
CA LYS A 39 -4.90 0.27 9.65
C LYS A 39 -6.06 -0.71 9.48
N GLU A 40 -7.09 -0.36 8.74
CA GLU A 40 -8.28 -1.21 8.53
C GLU A 40 -7.90 -2.45 7.70
N GLU A 41 -7.20 -2.25 6.59
CA GLU A 41 -6.89 -3.33 5.65
C GLU A 41 -5.67 -4.16 6.04
N THR A 42 -4.75 -3.60 6.82
CA THR A 42 -3.48 -4.27 7.17
C THR A 42 -3.25 -4.43 8.66
N GLY A 43 -3.97 -3.69 9.51
CA GLY A 43 -3.66 -3.62 10.95
C GLY A 43 -2.38 -2.86 11.28
N CYS A 44 -1.62 -2.38 10.28
CA CYS A 44 -0.39 -1.64 10.51
C CYS A 44 -0.66 -0.19 10.92
N ILE A 45 0.24 0.34 11.73
CA ILE A 45 0.30 1.77 12.05
C ILE A 45 1.60 2.30 11.46
N GLY A 46 1.51 3.40 10.71
CA GLY A 46 2.65 4.00 10.04
C GLY A 46 2.61 5.52 10.08
N GLU A 47 3.67 6.11 9.53
CA GLU A 47 3.82 7.56 9.38
C GLU A 47 4.03 7.89 7.91
N LEU A 48 3.24 8.82 7.39
CA LEU A 48 3.37 9.31 6.03
C LEU A 48 4.66 10.12 5.89
N ILE A 49 5.47 9.77 4.89
CA ILE A 49 6.74 10.43 4.57
C ILE A 49 6.60 11.39 3.41
N ALA A 50 5.91 10.96 2.35
CA ALA A 50 5.76 11.76 1.14
C ALA A 50 4.49 11.40 0.37
N TRP A 51 3.96 12.38 -0.37
CA TRP A 51 2.89 12.17 -1.33
C TRP A 51 3.44 12.14 -2.75
N ASN A 52 3.00 11.19 -3.54
CA ASN A 52 3.03 11.24 -4.99
C ASN A 52 1.62 11.56 -5.51
N LYS A 53 1.40 12.83 -5.85
CA LYS A 53 0.08 13.33 -6.31
C LYS A 53 -0.08 13.30 -7.83
N GLU A 54 1.00 13.07 -8.57
CA GLU A 54 1.02 13.15 -10.03
C GLU A 54 0.96 11.77 -10.68
N TYR A 55 1.21 10.72 -9.89
CA TYR A 55 1.32 9.37 -10.39
C TYR A 55 -0.01 8.73 -10.82
N TYR A 56 -1.07 8.95 -10.05
CA TYR A 56 -2.35 8.31 -10.30
C TYR A 56 -3.42 9.36 -10.65
N PRO A 57 -4.00 9.35 -11.86
CA PRO A 57 -4.94 10.40 -12.28
C PRO A 57 -6.25 10.40 -11.48
N LYS A 58 -6.55 9.32 -10.74
CA LYS A 58 -7.76 9.16 -9.94
C LYS A 58 -7.53 9.25 -8.43
N GLY A 59 -6.32 9.61 -7.98
CA GLY A 59 -6.02 9.63 -6.55
C GLY A 59 -4.57 10.03 -6.25
N TRP A 60 -4.13 9.79 -5.02
CA TRP A 60 -2.77 10.09 -4.58
C TRP A 60 -2.16 8.85 -3.93
N VAL A 61 -0.87 8.66 -4.14
CA VAL A 61 -0.11 7.58 -3.51
C VAL A 61 0.72 8.16 -2.37
N GLY A 62 0.63 7.60 -1.17
CA GLY A 62 1.48 8.02 -0.05
C GLY A 62 2.55 6.98 0.26
N HIS A 63 3.78 7.43 0.46
CA HIS A 63 4.84 6.59 1.01
C HIS A 63 4.76 6.61 2.54
N VAL A 64 4.51 5.44 3.13
CA VAL A 64 4.35 5.28 4.58
C VAL A 64 5.44 4.38 5.13
N ILE A 65 6.10 4.82 6.22
CA ILE A 65 6.99 3.97 7.00
C ILE A 65 6.17 3.31 8.11
N VAL A 66 6.15 1.98 8.12
CA VAL A 66 5.53 1.16 9.17
C VAL A 66 6.61 0.77 10.18
N ARG A 67 6.37 1.07 11.47
CA ARG A 67 7.37 0.88 12.53
C ARG A 67 7.30 -0.51 13.21
N ASP A 68 6.20 -1.23 13.06
CA ASP A 68 6.02 -2.58 13.61
C ASP A 68 6.36 -3.65 12.57
N LEU A 69 7.64 -4.04 12.52
CA LEU A 69 8.18 -5.05 11.59
C LEU A 69 8.52 -6.39 12.26
N ASP A 70 8.36 -6.51 13.58
CA ASP A 70 8.85 -7.69 14.32
C ASP A 70 8.06 -8.98 14.05
N LYS A 71 6.93 -8.89 13.36
CA LYS A 71 6.10 -10.03 13.02
C LYS A 71 5.49 -9.84 11.63
N ILE A 72 5.78 -10.83 10.78
CA ILE A 72 4.92 -11.33 9.69
C ILE A 72 5.33 -10.94 8.26
N THR A 73 5.59 -11.97 7.44
CA THR A 73 5.74 -11.89 5.98
C THR A 73 4.38 -11.81 5.26
N ASN A 74 3.35 -12.52 5.73
CA ASN A 74 1.95 -12.44 5.29
C ASN A 74 0.96 -12.76 6.44
N TRP A 75 -0.19 -12.08 6.51
CA TRP A 75 -1.27 -12.36 7.46
C TRP A 75 -2.64 -12.14 6.81
N ASN A 76 -3.68 -12.56 7.53
CA ASN A 76 -5.05 -12.26 7.17
C ASN A 76 -5.57 -11.16 8.10
N VAL A 77 -6.42 -10.30 7.54
CA VAL A 77 -7.17 -9.27 8.27
C VAL A 77 -8.66 -9.63 8.21
N ASP A 78 -9.41 -9.22 9.23
CA ASP A 78 -10.86 -9.37 9.27
C ASP A 78 -11.52 -8.19 8.55
N ASP A 79 -11.39 -8.18 7.22
CA ASP A 79 -11.97 -7.19 6.32
C ASP A 79 -12.71 -7.89 5.17
N GLU A 80 -13.86 -7.37 4.77
CA GLU A 80 -14.71 -7.97 3.75
C GLU A 80 -14.10 -7.91 2.33
N ASN A 81 -13.18 -6.97 2.12
CA ASN A 81 -12.50 -6.70 0.86
C ASN A 81 -11.05 -7.19 0.85
N VAL A 82 -10.45 -7.56 1.99
CA VAL A 82 -9.06 -8.02 2.07
C VAL A 82 -8.94 -9.45 2.61
N SER A 83 -8.47 -10.34 1.74
CA SER A 83 -8.27 -11.76 2.07
C SER A 83 -6.88 -12.08 2.62
N GLU A 84 -5.88 -11.29 2.27
CA GLU A 84 -4.47 -11.55 2.59
C GLU A 84 -3.69 -10.24 2.52
N VAL A 85 -2.74 -10.06 3.42
CA VAL A 85 -1.84 -8.91 3.49
C VAL A 85 -0.42 -9.43 3.45
N LYS A 86 0.45 -8.85 2.61
CA LYS A 86 1.80 -9.37 2.42
C LYS A 86 2.80 -8.28 2.07
N TRP A 87 3.99 -8.39 2.65
CA TRP A 87 5.16 -7.63 2.23
C TRP A 87 5.78 -8.26 0.99
N TRP A 88 5.90 -7.47 -0.06
CA TRP A 88 6.50 -7.88 -1.33
C TRP A 88 7.86 -7.22 -1.52
N SER A 89 8.86 -8.05 -1.80
CA SER A 89 10.21 -7.62 -2.21
C SER A 89 10.39 -7.71 -3.73
N GLU A 90 9.34 -8.09 -4.46
CA GLU A 90 9.27 -8.24 -5.91
C GLU A 90 7.84 -7.89 -6.36
N VAL A 91 7.61 -7.66 -7.65
CA VAL A 91 6.27 -7.29 -8.15
C VAL A 91 5.31 -8.47 -7.89
N PRO A 92 4.17 -8.26 -7.19
CA PRO A 92 3.17 -9.33 -7.05
C PRO A 92 2.55 -9.69 -8.40
N PRO A 93 1.82 -10.81 -8.52
CA PRO A 93 0.99 -11.08 -9.69
C PRO A 93 -0.19 -10.09 -9.71
N LEU A 94 0.02 -8.95 -10.38
CA LEU A 94 -0.94 -7.86 -10.50
C LEU A 94 -1.97 -8.20 -11.58
N ILE A 95 -3.23 -7.79 -11.35
CA ILE A 95 -4.33 -7.95 -12.30
C ILE A 95 -4.76 -6.60 -12.87
N GLU A 96 -4.91 -5.57 -12.02
CA GLU A 96 -5.29 -4.22 -12.45
C GLU A 96 -4.11 -3.28 -12.68
N TRP A 97 -2.96 -3.56 -12.06
CA TRP A 97 -1.76 -2.74 -12.17
C TRP A 97 -0.75 -3.38 -13.12
N THR A 98 -0.06 -2.55 -13.90
CA THR A 98 1.03 -3.00 -14.75
C THR A 98 2.33 -3.18 -13.95
N ILE A 99 3.23 -4.01 -14.46
CA ILE A 99 4.57 -4.20 -13.87
C ILE A 99 5.36 -2.90 -13.92
N GLU A 100 5.22 -2.13 -15.00
CA GLU A 100 5.85 -0.82 -15.18
C GLU A 100 5.39 0.16 -14.10
N GLU A 101 4.08 0.24 -13.85
CA GLU A 101 3.56 1.10 -12.80
C GLU A 101 4.17 0.78 -11.43
N PHE A 102 4.26 -0.51 -11.12
CA PHE A 102 4.87 -0.93 -9.87
C PHE A 102 6.37 -0.58 -9.78
N GLN A 103 7.10 -0.75 -10.88
CA GLN A 103 8.53 -0.42 -10.93
C GLN A 103 8.75 1.08 -10.72
N ASP A 104 7.96 1.93 -11.36
CA ASP A 104 8.05 3.39 -11.22
C ASP A 104 7.79 3.83 -9.78
N LEU A 105 6.78 3.25 -9.10
CA LEU A 105 6.52 3.55 -7.68
C LEU A 105 7.65 3.06 -6.77
N SER A 106 8.20 1.87 -7.06
CA SER A 106 9.33 1.34 -6.31
C SER A 106 10.57 2.22 -6.46
N GLU A 107 10.87 2.69 -7.67
CA GLU A 107 11.97 3.63 -7.92
C GLU A 107 11.72 4.98 -7.27
N TRP A 108 10.50 5.52 -7.32
CA TRP A 108 10.15 6.74 -6.62
C TRP A 108 10.42 6.64 -5.12
N CYS A 109 9.97 5.56 -4.47
CA CYS A 109 10.19 5.35 -3.03
C CYS A 109 11.68 5.25 -2.65
N VAL A 110 12.53 4.69 -3.51
CA VAL A 110 13.98 4.55 -3.26
C VAL A 110 14.73 5.88 -3.46
N ASN A 111 14.19 6.79 -4.27
CA ASN A 111 14.81 8.07 -4.60
C ASN A 111 14.28 9.25 -3.76
N LEU A 112 13.44 9.01 -2.76
CA LEU A 112 13.03 9.99 -1.73
C LEU A 112 14.12 10.23 -0.70
#